data_AF-A0A4R5DBZ9-F1
#
_entry.id   AF-A0A4R5DBZ9-F1
#
_cell.length_a   1.000
_cell.length_b   1.000
_cell.length_c   1.000
_cell.angle_alpha   90.00
_cell.angle_beta   90.00
_cell.angle_gamma   90.00
#
_symmetry.space_group_name_H-M   'P 1'
#
loop_
_entity.id
_entity.type
_entity.pdbx_description
1 polymer ?
#
loop_
_entity_poly.entity_id
_entity_poly.type
_entity_poly.pdbx_seq_one_letter_code
_entity_poly.pdbx_strand_id
1 'polypeptide(L)'
;GRILDFASLEVQAVYISGTIRGAFRTYMETQSPDFEWRGVTKYPRPDYLSSSNKRLIPQMLTKGGIFKQWAKKQAVAVQTAFFNTLPELIEVSPEEADLAWLLYDLIPSEDGLRYDLTHTRTVYTQFETALLKFTAPEAGDISQFVKGLQKEVDNKLTVRPESARDFENLLNENDGGEDE
;
A
#
# COMPACT_ATOMS: atom_id res chain seq x y z
N GLY A 1 5.46 -39.93 -13.70
CA GLY A 1 6.23 -38.82 -14.29
C GLY A 1 7.39 -38.45 -13.38
N ARG A 2 8.39 -37.70 -13.88
CA ARG A 2 9.54 -37.20 -13.11
C ARG A 2 9.64 -35.68 -13.26
N ILE A 3 9.79 -34.96 -12.15
CA ILE A 3 10.02 -33.51 -12.15
C ILE A 3 11.47 -33.26 -12.58
N LEU A 4 11.66 -32.38 -13.56
CA LEU A 4 12.98 -31.98 -14.07
C LEU A 4 13.42 -30.62 -13.52
N ASP A 5 12.47 -29.70 -13.34
CA ASP A 5 12.72 -28.37 -12.79
C ASP A 5 11.43 -27.72 -12.26
N PHE A 6 11.56 -26.60 -11.55
CA PHE A 6 10.45 -25.77 -11.09
C PHE A 6 10.86 -24.30 -10.91
N ALA A 7 9.87 -23.42 -10.94
CA ALA A 7 9.98 -22.02 -10.58
C ALA A 7 8.74 -21.60 -9.79
N SER A 8 8.79 -20.46 -9.09
CA SER A 8 7.64 -19.92 -8.38
C SER A 8 6.96 -18.82 -9.20
N LEU A 9 5.64 -18.72 -9.03
CA LEU A 9 4.84 -17.60 -9.50
C LEU A 9 4.04 -17.05 -8.32
N GLU A 10 4.24 -15.79 -7.99
CA GLU A 10 3.46 -15.07 -7.00
C GLU A 10 2.53 -14.08 -7.69
N VAL A 11 1.23 -14.24 -7.51
CA VAL A 11 0.23 -13.31 -8.05
C VAL A 11 -0.22 -12.38 -6.93
N GLN A 12 0.00 -11.07 -7.08
CA GLN A 12 -0.27 -10.09 -6.04
C GLN A 12 -1.26 -9.03 -6.53
N ALA A 13 -2.48 -9.11 -6.01
CA ALA A 13 -3.48 -8.06 -6.11
C ALA A 13 -3.31 -7.01 -5.00
N VAL A 14 -4.02 -5.90 -5.12
CA VAL A 14 -3.93 -4.77 -4.19
C VAL A 14 -5.09 -4.76 -3.21
N TYR A 15 -4.81 -4.36 -1.97
CA TYR A 15 -5.82 -3.99 -1.00
C TYR A 15 -6.58 -2.76 -1.45
N ILE A 16 -7.73 -2.53 -0.82
CA ILE A 16 -8.47 -1.29 -0.95
C ILE A 16 -8.49 -0.53 0.38
N SER A 17 -8.38 0.79 0.28
CA SER A 17 -8.84 1.72 1.30
C SER A 17 -10.30 2.08 1.02
N GLY A 18 -11.08 2.34 2.07
CA GLY A 18 -12.51 2.64 1.94
C GLY A 18 -13.37 1.39 2.11
N THR A 19 -14.61 1.41 1.60
CA THR A 19 -15.52 0.27 1.71
C THR A 19 -16.34 0.05 0.45
N ILE A 20 -16.41 -1.20 0.01
CA ILE A 20 -17.31 -1.64 -1.08
C ILE A 20 -18.72 -1.94 -0.59
N ARG A 21 -18.94 -2.03 0.73
CA ARG A 21 -20.22 -2.50 1.29
C ARG A 21 -21.37 -1.56 0.94
N GLY A 22 -21.12 -0.25 1.01
CA GLY A 22 -22.11 0.77 0.62
C GLY A 22 -22.47 0.65 -0.86
N ALA A 23 -21.45 0.67 -1.71
CA ALA A 23 -21.60 0.54 -3.16
C ALA A 23 -22.38 -0.73 -3.54
N PHE A 24 -21.99 -1.86 -2.99
CA PHE A 24 -22.62 -3.14 -3.27
C PHE A 24 -24.08 -3.16 -2.83
N ARG A 25 -24.39 -2.66 -1.63
CA ARG A 25 -25.79 -2.60 -1.15
C ARG A 25 -26.67 -1.78 -2.09
N THR A 26 -26.24 -0.57 -2.43
CA THR A 26 -27.01 0.33 -3.31
C THR A 26 -27.13 -0.25 -4.72
N TYR A 27 -26.07 -0.86 -5.25
CA TYR A 27 -26.14 -1.58 -6.52
C TYR A 27 -27.20 -2.69 -6.47
N MET A 28 -27.25 -3.49 -5.41
CA MET A 28 -28.20 -4.61 -5.31
C MET A 28 -29.68 -4.20 -5.28
N GLU A 29 -29.99 -2.94 -4.97
CA GLU A 29 -31.38 -2.42 -4.97
C GLU A 29 -31.95 -2.27 -6.39
N THR A 30 -31.12 -1.93 -7.38
CA THR A 30 -31.56 -1.65 -8.75
C THR A 30 -30.87 -2.51 -9.81
N GLN A 31 -29.66 -3.01 -9.51
CA GLN A 31 -28.77 -3.79 -10.38
C GLN A 31 -28.56 -3.16 -11.75
N SER A 32 -28.69 -1.83 -11.81
CA SER A 32 -28.64 -1.10 -13.07
C SER A 32 -27.23 -1.12 -13.67
N PRO A 33 -27.08 -1.34 -14.98
CA PRO A 33 -25.80 -1.15 -15.67
C PRO A 33 -25.30 0.29 -15.60
N ASP A 34 -26.20 1.26 -15.36
CA ASP A 34 -25.88 2.69 -15.24
C ASP A 34 -25.49 3.11 -13.81
N PHE A 35 -25.25 2.15 -12.91
CA PHE A 35 -24.90 2.43 -11.53
C PHE A 35 -23.53 3.13 -11.44
N GLU A 36 -23.53 4.36 -10.92
CA GLU A 36 -22.31 5.09 -10.55
C GLU A 36 -22.19 5.24 -9.03
N TRP A 37 -20.99 5.01 -8.50
CA TRP A 37 -20.68 5.16 -7.07
C TRP A 37 -19.66 6.28 -6.80
N ARG A 38 -19.74 7.44 -7.46
CA ARG A 38 -18.71 8.49 -7.33
C ARG A 38 -19.01 9.48 -6.20
N GLY A 39 -17.97 10.08 -5.62
CA GLY A 39 -18.09 11.20 -4.66
C GLY A 39 -18.57 10.84 -3.25
N VAL A 40 -18.77 9.55 -2.94
CA VAL A 40 -19.23 9.10 -1.63
C VAL A 40 -18.08 8.99 -0.63
N THR A 41 -18.32 9.35 0.62
CA THR A 41 -17.39 9.15 1.73
C THR A 41 -16.92 7.69 1.79
N LYS A 42 -15.60 7.47 1.91
CA LYS A 42 -14.96 6.13 1.89
C LYS A 42 -15.07 5.38 0.55
N TYR A 43 -15.10 6.10 -0.57
CA TYR A 43 -14.96 5.52 -1.91
C TYR A 43 -13.77 4.52 -1.97
N PRO A 44 -13.97 3.29 -2.49
CA PRO A 44 -12.93 2.29 -2.56
C PRO A 44 -11.82 2.75 -3.51
N ARG A 45 -10.58 2.77 -3.02
CA ARG A 45 -9.40 3.10 -3.82
C ARG A 45 -8.30 2.07 -3.55
N PRO A 46 -7.44 1.76 -4.53
CA PRO A 46 -6.33 0.87 -4.30
C PRO A 46 -5.40 1.44 -3.20
N ASP A 47 -5.05 0.59 -2.24
CA ASP A 47 -4.10 0.89 -1.16
C ASP A 47 -2.76 0.21 -1.50
N TYR A 48 -2.00 0.86 -2.36
CA TYR A 48 -0.72 0.34 -2.83
C TYR A 48 0.31 0.23 -1.70
N LEU A 49 0.36 1.21 -0.79
CA LEU A 49 1.33 1.22 0.32
C LEU A 49 1.10 0.05 1.29
N SER A 50 -0.15 -0.21 1.69
CA SER A 50 -0.43 -1.41 2.50
C SER A 50 -0.16 -2.68 1.71
N SER A 51 -0.43 -2.69 0.40
CA SER A 51 -0.22 -3.88 -0.46
C SER A 51 1.25 -4.25 -0.60
N SER A 52 2.13 -3.27 -0.79
CA SER A 52 3.57 -3.49 -0.82
C SER A 52 4.10 -3.93 0.54
N ASN A 53 3.85 -3.15 1.58
CA ASN A 53 4.48 -3.34 2.89
C ASN A 53 3.94 -4.52 3.69
N LYS A 54 2.66 -4.87 3.56
CA LYS A 54 2.04 -5.95 4.36
C LYS A 54 2.00 -7.30 3.66
N ARG A 55 2.16 -7.34 2.32
CA ARG A 55 2.06 -8.58 1.55
C ARG A 55 3.28 -8.78 0.67
N LEU A 56 3.47 -7.97 -0.36
CA LEU A 56 4.48 -8.22 -1.39
C LEU A 56 5.88 -8.35 -0.78
N ILE A 57 6.34 -7.32 -0.06
CA ILE A 57 7.70 -7.28 0.49
C ILE A 57 7.92 -8.42 1.52
N PRO A 58 7.03 -8.66 2.49
CA PRO A 58 7.16 -9.81 3.40
C PRO A 58 7.22 -11.17 2.71
N GLN A 59 6.39 -11.40 1.67
CA GLN A 59 6.40 -12.66 0.93
C GLN A 59 7.70 -12.84 0.15
N MET A 60 8.17 -11.78 -0.52
CA MET A 60 9.46 -11.78 -1.21
C MET A 60 10.63 -12.02 -0.25
N LEU A 61 10.64 -11.39 0.93
CA LEU A 61 11.65 -11.61 1.96
C LEU A 61 11.71 -13.07 2.41
N THR A 62 10.54 -13.65 2.71
CA THR A 62 10.44 -14.99 3.31
C THR A 62 10.75 -16.08 2.29
N LYS A 63 10.14 -16.00 1.10
CA LYS A 63 10.29 -17.03 0.05
C LYS A 63 11.48 -16.80 -0.84
N GLY A 64 11.78 -15.54 -1.15
CA GLY A 64 12.78 -15.19 -2.15
C GLY A 64 14.19 -15.58 -1.72
N GLY A 65 14.50 -15.50 -0.42
CA GLY A 65 15.77 -15.99 0.12
C GLY A 65 15.93 -17.51 -0.05
N ILE A 66 14.84 -18.29 0.07
CA ILE A 66 14.86 -19.74 -0.12
C ILE A 66 15.10 -20.09 -1.60
N PHE A 67 14.34 -19.47 -2.50
CA PHE A 67 14.49 -19.74 -3.93
C PHE A 67 15.85 -19.30 -4.47
N LYS A 68 16.39 -18.17 -3.98
CA LYS A 68 17.76 -17.73 -4.30
C LYS A 68 18.80 -18.78 -3.90
N GLN A 69 18.71 -19.33 -2.69
CA GLN A 69 19.61 -20.39 -2.20
C GLN A 69 19.52 -21.67 -3.04
N TRP A 70 18.35 -21.99 -3.57
CA TRP A 70 18.15 -23.14 -4.47
C TRP A 70 18.49 -22.85 -5.94
N ALA A 71 18.98 -21.64 -6.25
CA ALA A 71 19.20 -21.15 -7.61
C ALA A 71 17.95 -21.30 -8.50
N LYS A 72 16.77 -21.01 -7.95
CA LYS A 72 15.48 -21.04 -8.66
C LYS A 72 15.00 -19.63 -8.96
N LYS A 73 14.56 -19.42 -10.21
CA LYS A 73 13.94 -18.18 -10.66
C LYS A 73 12.52 -18.06 -10.11
N GLN A 74 12.09 -16.82 -9.92
CA GLN A 74 10.75 -16.50 -9.42
C GLN A 74 10.09 -15.48 -10.34
N ALA A 75 8.78 -15.59 -10.49
CA ALA A 75 7.96 -14.62 -11.19
C ALA A 75 6.98 -13.96 -10.23
N VAL A 76 6.72 -12.67 -10.42
CA VAL A 76 5.74 -11.91 -9.66
C VAL A 76 4.79 -11.23 -10.64
N ALA A 77 3.52 -11.62 -10.64
CA ALA A 77 2.49 -11.02 -11.47
C ALA A 77 1.72 -9.93 -10.70
N VAL A 78 1.78 -8.70 -11.20
CA VAL A 78 1.21 -7.50 -10.56
C VAL A 78 0.61 -6.56 -11.60
N GLN A 79 -0.26 -5.66 -11.14
CA GLN A 79 -0.72 -4.56 -11.97
C GLN A 79 0.42 -3.56 -12.25
N THR A 80 0.50 -3.04 -13.47
CA THR A 80 1.50 -2.02 -13.84
C THR A 80 1.42 -0.80 -12.91
N ALA A 81 0.20 -0.33 -12.63
CA ALA A 81 -0.03 0.79 -11.73
C ALA A 81 0.48 0.54 -10.29
N PHE A 82 0.41 -0.70 -9.80
CA PHE A 82 0.95 -1.06 -8.50
C PHE A 82 2.48 -1.11 -8.52
N PHE A 83 3.07 -1.73 -9.56
CA PHE A 83 4.52 -1.78 -9.72
C PHE A 83 5.16 -0.40 -9.75
N ASN A 84 4.53 0.57 -10.43
CA ASN A 84 5.02 1.94 -10.52
C ASN A 84 5.02 2.70 -9.18
N THR A 85 4.41 2.15 -8.12
CA THR A 85 4.49 2.71 -6.76
C THR A 85 5.62 2.13 -5.92
N LEU A 86 6.25 1.06 -6.39
CA LEU A 86 7.41 0.49 -5.73
C LEU A 86 8.63 1.42 -5.90
N PRO A 87 9.61 1.36 -4.99
CA PRO A 87 10.91 1.99 -5.22
C PRO A 87 11.50 1.57 -6.57
N GLU A 88 12.27 2.46 -7.19
CA GLU A 88 12.91 2.17 -8.48
C GLU A 88 13.84 0.95 -8.36
N LEU A 89 13.50 -0.11 -9.10
CA LEU A 89 14.23 -1.35 -9.14
C LEU A 89 15.22 -1.34 -10.29
N ILE A 90 16.42 -1.87 -10.05
CA ILE A 90 17.46 -1.99 -11.08
C ILE A 90 17.12 -3.17 -11.99
N GLU A 91 16.86 -2.86 -13.26
CA GLU A 91 16.59 -3.85 -14.29
C GLU A 91 17.90 -4.46 -14.82
N VAL A 92 17.89 -5.77 -15.05
CA VAL A 92 19.03 -6.56 -15.57
C VAL A 92 18.59 -7.44 -16.74
N SER A 93 19.52 -8.15 -17.37
CA SER A 93 19.18 -9.13 -18.40
C SER A 93 18.43 -10.35 -17.83
N PRO A 94 17.59 -11.05 -18.63
CA PRO A 94 16.89 -12.25 -18.18
C PRO A 94 17.81 -13.36 -17.65
N GLU A 95 19.04 -13.44 -18.16
CA GLU A 95 20.06 -14.42 -17.77
C GLU A 95 20.58 -14.15 -16.35
N GLU A 96 20.74 -12.87 -15.99
CA GLU A 96 21.25 -12.41 -14.69
C GLU A 96 20.16 -12.28 -13.61
N ALA A 97 18.90 -12.40 -14.00
CA ALA A 97 17.75 -12.15 -13.14
C ALA A 97 17.38 -13.34 -12.25
N ASP A 98 17.04 -13.01 -11.00
CA ASP A 98 16.40 -13.93 -10.04
C ASP A 98 14.88 -13.80 -10.06
N LEU A 99 14.39 -12.60 -10.41
CA LEU A 99 13.00 -12.21 -10.39
C LEU A 99 12.56 -11.72 -11.78
N ALA A 100 11.38 -12.16 -12.22
CA ALA A 100 10.66 -11.63 -13.37
C ALA A 100 9.33 -11.02 -12.92
N TRP A 101 9.19 -9.71 -13.03
CA TRP A 101 7.95 -8.99 -12.76
C TRP A 101 7.09 -8.98 -14.02
N LEU A 102 5.99 -9.71 -13.98
CA LEU A 102 5.01 -9.77 -15.06
C LEU A 102 3.98 -8.68 -14.80
N LEU A 103 4.07 -7.59 -15.56
CA LEU A 103 3.19 -6.45 -15.43
C LEU A 103 1.94 -6.65 -16.29
N TYR A 104 0.78 -6.49 -15.68
CA TYR A 104 -0.51 -6.64 -16.35
C TYR A 104 -1.37 -5.39 -16.20
N ASP A 105 -2.19 -5.14 -17.20
CA ASP A 105 -3.24 -4.14 -17.17
C ASP A 105 -4.58 -4.75 -17.58
N LEU A 106 -5.67 -4.05 -17.24
CA LEU A 106 -7.02 -4.41 -17.67
C LEU A 106 -7.38 -3.55 -18.89
N ILE A 107 -7.43 -4.18 -20.06
CA ILE A 107 -7.76 -3.51 -21.32
C ILE A 107 -9.21 -3.85 -21.69
N PRO A 108 -10.08 -2.87 -22.01
CA PRO A 108 -11.43 -3.16 -22.47
C PRO A 108 -11.42 -4.08 -23.69
N SER A 109 -12.28 -5.10 -23.69
CA SER A 109 -12.52 -5.96 -24.86
C SER A 109 -13.21 -5.18 -25.98
N GLU A 110 -13.15 -5.69 -27.22
CA GLU A 110 -13.76 -5.05 -28.39
C GLU A 110 -15.28 -4.80 -28.22
N ASP A 111 -15.97 -5.66 -27.47
CA ASP A 111 -17.39 -5.52 -27.15
C ASP A 111 -17.69 -4.48 -26.05
N GLY A 112 -16.66 -3.98 -25.35
CA GLY A 112 -16.76 -3.03 -24.25
C GLY A 112 -17.43 -3.58 -22.98
N LEU A 113 -17.77 -4.88 -22.94
CA LEU A 113 -18.50 -5.50 -21.83
C LEU A 113 -17.58 -6.12 -20.79
N ARG A 114 -16.30 -6.32 -21.14
CA ARG A 114 -15.31 -6.98 -20.28
C ARG A 114 -13.98 -6.25 -20.34
N TYR A 115 -13.12 -6.64 -19.41
CA TYR A 115 -11.72 -6.26 -19.42
C TYR A 115 -10.89 -7.52 -19.55
N ASP A 116 -9.97 -7.51 -20.50
CA ASP A 116 -8.97 -8.54 -20.69
C ASP A 116 -7.75 -8.21 -19.84
N LEU A 117 -7.26 -9.22 -19.10
CA LEU A 117 -6.01 -9.13 -18.36
C LEU A 117 -4.86 -9.29 -19.36
N THR A 118 -4.27 -8.16 -19.77
CA THR A 118 -3.24 -8.12 -20.80
C THR A 118 -1.87 -7.98 -20.17
N HIS A 119 -0.93 -8.84 -20.58
CA HIS A 119 0.49 -8.68 -20.22
C HIS A 119 1.07 -7.48 -20.95
N THR A 120 1.54 -6.50 -20.19
CA THR A 120 2.06 -5.23 -20.72
C THR A 120 3.56 -5.28 -20.89
N ARG A 121 4.29 -5.81 -19.89
CA ARG A 121 5.76 -5.81 -19.87
C ARG A 121 6.27 -6.85 -18.88
N THR A 122 7.47 -7.37 -19.14
CA THR A 122 8.27 -8.07 -18.12
C THR A 122 9.46 -7.21 -17.71
N VAL A 123 9.67 -7.05 -16.40
CA VAL A 123 10.87 -6.41 -15.82
C VAL A 123 11.69 -7.45 -15.10
N TYR A 124 12.99 -7.49 -15.34
CA TYR A 124 13.89 -8.48 -14.76
C TYR A 124 14.79 -7.85 -13.72
N THR A 125 14.84 -8.40 -12.51
CA THR A 125 15.63 -7.83 -11.40
C THR A 125 16.40 -8.91 -10.65
N GLN A 126 17.51 -8.53 -10.02
CA GLN A 126 18.18 -9.36 -9.03
C GLN A 126 17.47 -9.30 -7.68
N PHE A 127 17.43 -10.41 -6.96
CA PHE A 127 16.72 -10.51 -5.69
C PHE A 127 17.33 -9.59 -4.62
N GLU A 128 18.66 -9.60 -4.48
CA GLU A 128 19.36 -8.84 -3.43
C GLU A 128 19.24 -7.34 -3.64
N THR A 129 19.40 -6.87 -4.87
CA THR A 129 19.28 -5.46 -5.26
C THR A 129 17.86 -4.94 -5.05
N ALA A 130 16.85 -5.72 -5.47
CA ALA A 130 15.45 -5.37 -5.22
C ALA A 130 15.15 -5.35 -3.71
N LEU A 131 15.69 -6.29 -2.96
CA LEU A 131 15.50 -6.36 -1.52
C LEU A 131 16.08 -5.15 -0.81
N LEU A 132 17.30 -4.74 -1.16
CA LEU A 132 17.94 -3.57 -0.58
C LEU A 132 17.06 -2.32 -0.73
N LYS A 133 16.46 -2.13 -1.91
CA LYS A 133 15.53 -1.02 -2.18
C LYS A 133 14.25 -1.08 -1.33
N PHE A 134 13.74 -2.27 -1.04
CA PHE A 134 12.56 -2.42 -0.18
C PHE A 134 12.86 -2.21 1.31
N THR A 135 14.07 -2.56 1.76
CA THR A 135 14.44 -2.51 3.19
C THR A 135 15.17 -1.22 3.59
N ALA A 136 15.61 -0.41 2.64
CA ALA A 136 16.27 0.87 2.88
C ALA A 136 15.30 2.04 2.63
N PRO A 137 14.44 2.40 3.60
CA PRO A 137 13.55 3.55 3.46
C PRO A 137 14.37 4.82 3.29
N GLU A 138 14.06 5.60 2.26
CA GLU A 138 14.60 6.95 2.11
C GLU A 138 13.88 7.89 3.08
N ALA A 139 14.66 8.65 3.85
CA ALA A 139 14.10 9.67 4.73
C ALA A 139 13.47 10.78 3.87
N GLY A 140 12.16 10.94 3.97
CA GLY A 140 11.46 12.09 3.39
C GLY A 140 11.82 13.40 4.09
N ASP A 141 11.32 14.53 3.58
CA ASP A 141 11.54 15.83 4.20
C ASP A 141 10.94 15.89 5.62
N ILE A 142 11.82 16.00 6.62
CA ILE A 142 11.45 16.11 8.02
C ILE A 142 10.51 17.29 8.29
N SER A 143 10.58 18.35 7.49
CA SER A 143 9.71 19.52 7.61
C SER A 143 8.24 19.19 7.36
N GLN A 144 7.96 18.29 6.41
CA GLN A 144 6.59 17.82 6.16
C GLN A 144 6.08 16.98 7.33
N PHE A 145 6.94 16.13 7.88
CA PHE A 145 6.61 15.32 9.06
C PHE A 145 6.29 16.20 10.27
N VAL A 146 7.14 17.19 10.56
CA VAL A 146 6.94 18.15 11.66
C VAL A 146 5.65 18.95 11.47
N LYS A 147 5.34 19.41 10.25
CA LYS A 147 4.06 20.06 9.94
C LYS A 147 2.86 19.16 10.24
N GLY A 148 2.96 17.87 9.93
CA GLY A 148 1.92 16.88 10.26
C GLY A 148 1.73 16.73 11.77
N LEU A 149 2.83 16.64 12.54
CA LEU A 149 2.77 16.58 14.00
C LEU A 149 2.13 17.84 14.59
N GLN A 150 2.51 19.03 14.11
CA GLN A 150 1.94 20.28 14.59
C GLN A 150 0.43 20.33 14.36
N LYS A 151 -0.04 19.89 13.18
CA LYS A 151 -1.47 19.81 12.88
C LYS A 151 -2.22 18.90 13.86
N GLU A 152 -1.66 17.76 14.22
CA GLU A 152 -2.28 16.85 15.20
C GLU A 152 -2.30 17.44 16.62
N VAL A 153 -1.25 18.18 16.99
CA VAL A 153 -1.20 18.93 18.26
C VAL A 153 -2.29 20.02 18.27
N ASP A 154 -2.38 20.82 17.22
CA ASP A 154 -3.35 21.91 17.09
C ASP A 154 -4.80 21.38 17.11
N ASN A 155 -5.07 20.26 16.43
CA ASN A 155 -6.37 19.58 16.46
C ASN A 155 -6.76 19.13 17.89
N LYS A 156 -5.79 18.66 18.70
CA LYS A 156 -6.06 18.27 20.08
C LYS A 156 -6.23 19.45 21.02
N LEU A 157 -5.53 20.56 20.77
CA LEU A 157 -5.65 21.79 21.56
C LEU A 157 -6.94 22.55 21.27
N THR A 158 -7.45 22.49 20.03
CA THR A 158 -8.75 23.08 19.65
C THR A 158 -9.96 22.28 20.15
N VAL A 159 -9.78 20.99 20.49
CA VAL A 159 -10.80 20.11 21.11
C VAL A 159 -10.67 20.08 22.65
N ARG A 160 -10.15 21.13 23.29
CA ARG A 160 -10.25 21.26 24.75
C ARG A 160 -11.73 21.43 25.14
N PRO A 161 -12.34 20.53 25.94
CA PRO A 161 -13.62 20.81 26.58
C PRO A 161 -13.43 22.02 27.50
N GLU A 162 -14.49 22.80 27.75
CA GLU A 162 -14.47 23.92 28.69
C GLU A 162 -13.92 23.56 30.10
N SER A 163 -13.87 22.26 30.45
CA SER A 163 -13.26 21.72 31.66
C SER A 163 -11.75 21.91 31.78
N ALA A 164 -11.05 22.36 30.73
CA ALA A 164 -9.64 22.73 30.83
C ALA A 164 -9.42 24.05 31.57
N ARG A 165 -10.48 24.86 31.79
CA ARG A 165 -10.42 26.06 32.64
C ARG A 165 -10.37 25.73 34.14
N ASP A 166 -10.80 24.54 34.54
CA ASP A 166 -10.84 24.16 35.96
C ASP A 166 -9.46 23.82 36.52
N PHE A 167 -8.52 23.35 35.70
CA PHE A 167 -7.15 23.05 36.14
C PHE A 167 -6.28 24.28 36.38
N GLU A 168 -6.48 25.37 35.62
CA GLU A 168 -5.77 26.64 35.87
C GLU A 168 -6.30 27.37 37.11
N ASN A 169 -7.61 27.24 37.40
CA ASN A 169 -8.18 27.78 38.64
C ASN A 169 -7.68 27.02 39.88
N LEU A 170 -7.53 25.69 39.80
CA LEU A 170 -7.03 24.88 40.92
C LEU A 170 -5.55 25.15 41.27
N LEU A 171 -4.76 25.63 40.31
CA LEU A 171 -3.35 25.97 40.52
C LEU A 171 -3.16 27.40 41.07
N ASN A 172 -4.12 28.30 40.83
CA ASN A 172 -4.08 29.67 41.31
C ASN A 172 -4.69 29.86 42.72
N GLU A 173 -5.49 28.90 43.23
CA GLU A 173 -6.07 28.97 44.58
C GLU A 173 -5.12 28.52 45.70
N ASN A 174 -3.96 27.94 45.38
CA ASN A 174 -3.00 27.43 46.39
C ASN A 174 -1.88 28.40 46.79
N ASP A 175 -1.88 29.64 46.30
CA ASP A 175 -0.83 30.63 46.58
C ASP A 175 -1.27 31.77 47.53
N GLY A 176 -2.37 31.56 48.28
CA GLY A 176 -2.91 32.52 49.24
C GLY A 176 -3.17 31.90 50.60
N GLY A 177 -2.13 31.70 51.40
CA GLY A 177 -2.27 31.13 52.74
C GLY A 177 -1.00 31.00 53.58
N GLU A 178 -0.18 32.04 53.65
CA GLU A 178 0.69 32.27 54.81
C GLU A 178 0.30 33.63 55.39
N ASP A 179 -0.27 33.63 56.61
CA ASP A 179 -0.19 34.71 57.60
C ASP A 179 -0.95 34.26 58.87
N GLU A 180 -0.23 33.65 59.82
CA GLU A 180 -0.41 33.82 61.28
C GLU A 180 0.96 33.75 61.98
#